data_AF-A0A520FEC7-F1
#
_entry.id   AF-A0A520FEC7-F1
#
_cell.length_a   1.000
_cell.length_b   1.000
_cell.length_c   1.000
_cell.angle_alpha   90.00
_cell.angle_beta   90.00
_cell.angle_gamma   90.00
#
_symmetry.space_group_name_H-M   'P 1'
#
loop_
_entity.id
_entity.type
_entity.pdbx_description
1 polymer ?
#
loop_
_entity_poly.entity_id
_entity_poly.type
_entity_poly.pdbx_seq_one_letter_code
_entity_poly.pdbx_strand_id
1 'polypeptide(L)'
;MHRRHPVSLRAQSAASLVAAVLAVAVAASVDWQMCRGAFSPTELALFVMVGVVFVASGLVAKWHRPEDNLGWLLIAAGLLWLTKGFRLSTVPALFTAGAALTNMYIPVLIQLVFSFPWGRLRHRWERWFVGGSYAYYAVSVVSELAFLDTHRISPAHPPALNLLLVRDDPRIFAALQVTFGAVGIALGVVLIGVVVARWRSGSPAYRAAVAPLWIAALLGTAATAWTPLVSVWVHSPQHAWTLLLRYPATALIPLAVLVGMWRYRVTRAAVRNLVIEIGAAPLGDGFLDALRAALRDPDLALWTFCRAHDGYVDAQGRPQVLPSRNDPREATALIRDGVLVGALVYDRAVADQPRLLAAVRAATTLALDNQRLHGALDAQFEEVRRAREQIVSGGPAQLRRRYDSA
;
A
#
# COMPACT_ATOMS: atom_id res chain seq x y z
N MET A 1 0.99 20.39 -18.14
CA MET A 1 0.92 21.35 -17.01
C MET A 1 -0.04 20.82 -15.94
N HIS A 2 0.47 20.24 -14.86
CA HIS A 2 -0.36 19.77 -13.75
C HIS A 2 -0.72 20.93 -12.81
N ARG A 3 -2.01 21.28 -12.73
CA ARG A 3 -2.54 22.15 -11.67
C ARG A 3 -2.25 21.49 -10.32
N ARG A 4 -1.24 22.00 -9.60
CA ARG A 4 -1.00 21.67 -8.19
C ARG A 4 -2.18 22.25 -7.39
N HIS A 5 -2.99 21.41 -6.76
CA HIS A 5 -4.05 21.89 -5.88
C HIS A 5 -3.43 22.68 -4.70
N PRO A 6 -3.77 23.96 -4.49
CA PRO A 6 -3.15 24.81 -3.46
C PRO A 6 -3.40 24.30 -2.02
N VAL A 7 -4.39 23.43 -1.83
CA VAL A 7 -4.75 22.82 -0.54
C VAL A 7 -3.66 21.87 -0.02
N SER A 8 -2.91 21.17 -0.89
CA SER A 8 -1.90 20.19 -0.45
C SER A 8 -0.64 20.85 0.13
N LEU A 9 -0.25 22.02 -0.39
CA LEU A 9 0.94 22.75 0.07
C LEU A 9 0.72 23.37 1.47
N ARG A 10 -0.48 23.89 1.73
CA ARG A 10 -0.86 24.42 3.06
C ARG A 10 -0.93 23.31 4.11
N ALA A 11 -1.49 22.15 3.76
CA ALA A 11 -1.56 21.02 4.68
C ALA A 11 -0.18 20.40 4.98
N GLN A 12 0.72 20.37 3.99
CA GLN A 12 2.11 19.89 4.18
C GLN A 12 2.94 20.86 5.03
N SER A 13 2.84 22.17 4.77
CA SER A 13 3.52 23.19 5.60
C SER A 13 2.99 23.21 7.03
N ALA A 14 1.68 23.03 7.23
CA ALA A 14 1.10 22.87 8.55
C ALA A 14 1.61 21.63 9.29
N ALA A 15 1.72 20.48 8.62
CA ALA A 15 2.26 19.26 9.23
C ALA A 15 3.74 19.39 9.62
N SER A 16 4.56 20.01 8.78
CA SER A 16 5.97 20.31 9.10
C SER A 16 6.09 21.27 10.27
N LEU A 17 5.27 22.33 10.30
CA LEU A 17 5.22 23.29 11.39
C LEU A 17 4.78 22.63 12.69
N VAL A 18 3.71 21.83 12.67
CA VAL A 18 3.21 21.10 13.84
C VAL A 18 4.26 20.13 14.37
N ALA A 19 4.98 19.42 13.49
CA ALA A 19 6.06 18.53 13.92
C ALA A 19 7.26 19.29 14.51
N ALA A 20 7.64 20.42 13.92
CA ALA A 20 8.69 21.28 14.46
C ALA A 20 8.29 21.86 15.83
N VAL A 21 7.06 22.35 15.95
CA VAL A 21 6.49 22.86 17.20
C VAL A 21 6.39 21.74 18.25
N LEU A 22 5.97 20.53 17.87
CA LEU A 22 5.94 19.38 18.79
C LEU A 22 7.34 18.94 19.21
N ALA A 23 8.31 18.91 18.30
CA ALA A 23 9.69 18.57 18.64
C ALA A 23 10.30 19.62 19.58
N VAL A 24 10.07 20.90 19.32
CA VAL A 24 10.50 22.02 20.18
C VAL A 24 9.77 22.00 21.51
N ALA A 25 8.45 21.76 21.52
CA ALA A 25 7.65 21.68 22.74
C ALA A 25 8.06 20.48 23.59
N VAL A 26 8.37 19.34 22.98
CA VAL A 26 8.93 18.18 23.68
C VAL A 26 10.30 18.54 24.26
N ALA A 27 11.20 19.09 23.45
CA ALA A 27 12.53 19.51 23.92
C ALA A 27 12.48 20.56 25.04
N ALA A 28 11.51 21.48 24.98
CA ALA A 28 11.29 22.51 26.00
C ALA A 28 10.54 21.99 27.24
N SER A 29 9.70 20.96 27.10
CA SER A 29 9.00 20.32 28.21
C SER A 29 9.88 19.37 29.02
N VAL A 30 11.05 19.02 28.47
CA VAL A 30 12.05 18.20 29.13
C VAL A 30 12.85 19.09 30.06
N ASP A 31 12.65 18.90 31.36
CA ASP A 31 13.57 19.46 32.34
C ASP A 31 14.91 18.69 32.25
N TRP A 32 15.98 19.37 31.85
CA TRP A 32 17.30 18.76 31.67
C TRP A 32 17.85 18.16 32.97
N GLN A 33 17.39 18.67 34.13
CA GLN A 33 17.72 18.08 35.43
C GLN A 33 17.07 16.70 35.63
N MET A 34 15.85 16.48 35.15
CA MET A 34 15.19 15.16 35.13
C MET A 34 15.82 14.20 34.11
N CYS A 35 16.28 14.71 32.96
CA CYS A 35 16.96 13.87 31.96
C CYS A 35 18.18 13.16 32.54
N ARG A 36 18.98 13.81 33.39
CA ARG A 36 20.17 13.18 34.01
C ARG A 36 19.85 11.92 34.84
N GLY A 37 18.61 11.74 35.29
CA GLY A 37 18.17 10.57 36.06
C GLY A 37 17.30 9.55 35.30
N ALA A 38 16.60 9.97 34.21
CA ALA A 38 15.59 9.13 33.56
C ALA A 38 15.87 8.77 32.08
N PHE A 39 16.67 9.57 31.35
CA PHE A 39 16.96 9.35 29.92
C PHE A 39 18.39 9.76 29.59
N SER A 40 19.17 8.87 28.97
CA SER A 40 20.46 9.30 28.43
C SER A 40 20.23 10.34 27.30
N PRO A 41 21.13 11.32 27.10
CA PRO A 41 21.04 12.24 25.97
C PRO A 41 20.96 11.51 24.61
N THR A 42 21.60 10.35 24.51
CA THR A 42 21.54 9.48 23.34
C THR A 42 20.14 8.89 23.12
N GLU A 43 19.45 8.51 24.19
CA GLU A 43 18.08 8.01 24.10
C GLU A 43 17.11 9.09 23.61
N LEU A 44 17.24 10.31 24.17
CA LEU A 44 16.42 11.45 23.75
C LEU A 44 16.66 11.80 22.27
N ALA A 45 17.91 11.80 21.82
CA ALA A 45 18.25 12.05 20.43
C ALA A 45 17.63 11.00 19.49
N LEU A 46 17.74 9.70 19.83
CA LEU A 46 17.11 8.62 19.07
C LEU A 46 15.59 8.73 19.04
N PHE A 47 14.98 9.04 20.19
CA PHE A 47 13.53 9.23 20.30
C PHE A 47 13.02 10.33 19.37
N VAL A 48 13.65 11.51 19.40
CA VAL A 48 13.30 12.64 18.53
C VAL A 48 13.54 12.29 17.06
N MET A 49 14.69 11.67 16.76
CA MET A 49 15.03 11.24 15.40
C MET A 49 13.96 10.32 14.82
N VAL A 50 13.50 9.31 15.57
CA VAL A 50 12.45 8.39 15.11
C VAL A 50 11.18 9.15 14.72
N GLY A 51 10.72 10.06 15.58
CA GLY A 51 9.53 10.87 15.30
C GLY A 51 9.68 11.74 14.05
N VAL A 52 10.83 12.40 13.90
CA VAL A 52 11.16 13.21 12.72
C VAL A 52 11.20 12.37 11.46
N VAL A 53 11.82 11.19 11.49
CA VAL A 53 11.87 10.27 10.34
C VAL A 53 10.47 9.84 9.92
N PHE A 54 9.57 9.56 10.86
CA PHE A 54 8.17 9.24 10.55
C PHE A 54 7.47 10.39 9.83
N VAL A 55 7.55 11.61 10.38
CA VAL A 55 6.91 12.79 9.78
C VAL A 55 7.50 13.10 8.41
N ALA A 56 8.83 13.13 8.29
CA ALA A 56 9.52 13.38 7.03
C ALA A 56 9.13 12.33 5.97
N SER A 57 9.10 11.05 6.36
CA SER A 57 8.67 9.96 5.48
C SER A 57 7.23 10.11 5.03
N GLY A 58 6.32 10.51 5.94
CA GLY A 58 4.93 10.76 5.62
C GLY A 58 4.72 11.96 4.69
N LEU A 59 5.49 13.04 4.88
CA LEU A 59 5.50 14.20 3.98
C LEU A 59 6.00 13.81 2.58
N VAL A 60 7.11 13.07 2.48
CA VAL A 60 7.64 12.56 1.21
C VAL A 60 6.63 11.64 0.53
N ALA A 61 5.97 10.76 1.29
CA ALA A 61 4.94 9.88 0.76
C ALA A 61 3.75 10.66 0.22
N LYS A 62 3.30 11.70 0.94
CA LYS A 62 2.19 12.54 0.51
C LYS A 62 2.54 13.39 -0.71
N TRP A 63 3.78 13.87 -0.80
CA TRP A 63 4.29 14.61 -1.96
C TRP A 63 4.23 13.75 -3.23
N HIS A 64 4.66 12.49 -3.13
CA HIS A 64 4.69 11.58 -4.27
C HIS A 64 3.33 10.95 -4.58
N ARG A 65 2.46 10.75 -3.58
CA ARG A 65 1.12 10.15 -3.74
C ARG A 65 0.07 10.92 -2.93
N PRO A 66 -0.43 12.06 -3.45
CA PRO A 66 -1.37 12.90 -2.72
C PRO A 66 -2.74 12.25 -2.51
N GLU A 67 -3.11 11.26 -3.33
CA GLU A 67 -4.39 10.54 -3.22
C GLU A 67 -4.38 9.44 -2.14
N ASP A 68 -3.19 8.98 -1.72
CA ASP A 68 -3.07 7.90 -0.75
C ASP A 68 -3.09 8.45 0.69
N ASN A 69 -3.66 7.65 1.60
CA ASN A 69 -3.71 7.97 3.03
C ASN A 69 -2.45 7.56 3.81
N LEU A 70 -1.54 6.80 3.20
CA LEU A 70 -0.34 6.28 3.87
C LEU A 70 0.55 7.39 4.43
N GLY A 71 0.70 8.51 3.69
CA GLY A 71 1.48 9.65 4.15
C GLY A 71 0.90 10.30 5.41
N TRP A 72 -0.43 10.39 5.51
CA TRP A 72 -1.09 10.91 6.72
C TRP A 72 -0.94 9.98 7.91
N LEU A 73 -1.04 8.67 7.70
CA LEU A 73 -0.82 7.68 8.77
C LEU A 73 0.61 7.73 9.30
N LEU A 74 1.61 7.90 8.43
CA LEU A 74 3.02 8.06 8.85
C LEU A 74 3.24 9.35 9.65
N ILE A 75 2.65 10.47 9.21
CA ILE A 75 2.71 11.73 9.97
C ILE A 75 2.05 11.55 11.33
N ALA A 76 0.83 11.01 11.38
CA ALA A 76 0.11 10.78 12.63
C ALA A 76 0.89 9.87 13.59
N ALA A 77 1.49 8.78 13.08
CA ALA A 77 2.33 7.89 13.88
C ALA A 77 3.56 8.63 14.46
N GLY A 78 4.22 9.48 13.68
CA GLY A 78 5.36 10.28 14.15
C GLY A 78 4.97 11.31 15.21
N LEU A 79 3.82 11.99 15.04
CA LEU A 79 3.32 12.95 16.02
C LEU A 79 2.94 12.24 17.33
N LEU A 80 2.19 11.14 17.26
CA LEU A 80 1.83 10.35 18.42
C LEU A 80 3.06 9.74 19.11
N TRP A 81 4.06 9.32 18.35
CA TRP A 81 5.34 8.89 18.92
C TRP A 81 5.98 9.99 19.76
N LEU A 82 6.05 11.22 19.22
CA LEU A 82 6.65 12.37 19.92
C LEU A 82 5.87 12.76 21.19
N THR A 83 4.55 12.52 21.27
CA THR A 83 3.76 12.82 22.49
C THR A 83 4.23 12.03 23.73
N LYS A 84 4.92 10.90 23.56
CA LYS A 84 5.56 10.17 24.67
C LYS A 84 6.54 11.06 25.45
N GLY A 85 7.15 12.05 24.79
CA GLY A 85 8.07 13.00 25.43
C GLY A 85 7.43 13.81 26.54
N PHE A 86 6.11 14.08 26.47
CA PHE A 86 5.40 14.82 27.52
C PHE A 86 5.34 14.09 28.87
N ARG A 87 5.63 12.78 28.92
CA ARG A 87 5.81 12.04 30.19
C ARG A 87 6.97 12.54 31.04
N LEU A 88 7.85 13.37 30.47
CA LEU A 88 8.96 14.01 31.17
C LEU A 88 8.59 15.40 31.70
N SER A 89 7.38 15.89 31.39
CA SER A 89 6.92 17.19 31.86
C SER A 89 6.61 17.15 33.35
N THR A 90 6.97 18.23 34.04
CA THR A 90 6.56 18.50 35.43
C THR A 90 5.10 18.97 35.53
N VAL A 91 4.47 19.33 34.41
CA VAL A 91 3.07 19.77 34.36
C VAL A 91 2.14 18.53 34.37
N PRO A 92 1.28 18.35 35.39
CA PRO A 92 0.43 17.16 35.53
C PRO A 92 -0.43 16.84 34.31
N ALA A 93 -0.99 17.86 33.65
CA ALA A 93 -1.82 17.70 32.46
C ALA A 93 -1.03 17.19 31.26
N LEU A 94 0.17 17.74 31.00
CA LEU A 94 1.04 17.29 29.91
C LEU A 94 1.57 15.89 30.17
N PHE A 95 1.99 15.61 31.40
CA PHE A 95 2.40 14.28 31.83
C PHE A 95 1.32 13.24 31.57
N THR A 96 0.10 13.50 32.07
CA THR A 96 -1.02 12.56 31.97
C THR A 96 -1.44 12.33 30.52
N ALA A 97 -1.50 13.41 29.71
CA ALA A 97 -1.80 13.30 28.28
C ALA A 97 -0.71 12.52 27.52
N GLY A 98 0.57 12.80 27.79
CA GLY A 98 1.69 12.07 27.19
C GLY A 98 1.68 10.59 27.57
N ALA A 99 1.37 10.28 28.82
CA ALA A 99 1.22 8.91 29.30
C ALA A 99 0.08 8.21 28.55
N ALA A 100 -1.13 8.77 28.54
CA ALA A 100 -2.30 8.20 27.89
C ALA A 100 -2.10 7.95 26.37
N LEU A 101 -1.36 8.83 25.69
CA LEU A 101 -1.11 8.73 24.24
C LEU A 101 0.11 7.87 23.88
N THR A 102 0.88 7.40 24.85
CA THR A 102 2.20 6.75 24.61
C THR A 102 2.15 5.58 23.63
N ASN A 103 1.06 4.81 23.62
CA ASN A 103 0.91 3.64 22.75
C ASN A 103 0.01 3.88 21.52
N MET A 104 -0.54 5.10 21.37
CA MET A 104 -1.47 5.41 20.27
C MET A 104 -0.84 5.37 18.88
N TYR A 105 0.49 5.46 18.78
CA TYR A 105 1.17 5.28 17.49
C TYR A 105 1.02 3.84 16.96
N ILE A 106 0.89 2.83 17.83
CA ILE A 106 0.82 1.40 17.45
C ILE A 106 -0.41 1.08 16.58
N PRO A 107 -1.65 1.43 16.96
CA PRO A 107 -2.81 1.15 16.11
C PRO A 107 -2.74 1.90 14.77
N VAL A 108 -2.07 3.06 14.71
CA VAL A 108 -1.79 3.76 13.43
C VAL A 108 -0.85 2.93 12.55
N LEU A 109 0.18 2.31 13.12
CA LEU A 109 1.07 1.40 12.39
C LEU A 109 0.35 0.12 11.94
N ILE A 110 -0.51 -0.45 12.79
CA ILE A 110 -1.38 -1.58 12.41
C ILE A 110 -2.23 -1.18 11.21
N GLN A 111 -2.92 -0.03 11.27
CA GLN A 111 -3.70 0.48 10.15
C GLN A 111 -2.85 0.69 8.89
N LEU A 112 -1.63 1.20 9.03
CA LEU A 112 -0.70 1.40 7.92
C LEU A 112 -0.39 0.07 7.22
N VAL A 113 -0.07 -0.98 7.98
CA VAL A 113 0.22 -2.32 7.46
C VAL A 113 -1.00 -2.91 6.74
N PHE A 114 -2.18 -2.79 7.36
CA PHE A 114 -3.42 -3.28 6.76
C PHE A 114 -3.82 -2.53 5.50
N SER A 115 -3.58 -1.23 5.47
CA SER A 115 -3.95 -0.34 4.37
C SER A 115 -2.95 -0.40 3.20
N PHE A 116 -1.74 -0.91 3.40
CA PHE A 116 -0.71 -0.96 2.37
C PHE A 116 -1.08 -1.95 1.24
N PRO A 117 -0.75 -1.66 -0.04
CA PRO A 117 -0.14 -0.43 -0.58
C PRO A 117 -1.10 0.73 -0.93
N TRP A 118 -2.42 0.55 -0.84
CA TRP A 118 -3.39 1.49 -1.42
C TRP A 118 -3.97 2.52 -0.43
N GLY A 119 -3.58 2.47 0.84
CA GLY A 119 -4.06 3.38 1.88
C GLY A 119 -5.52 3.17 2.30
N ARG A 120 -6.11 1.99 2.04
CA ARG A 120 -7.52 1.69 2.35
C ARG A 120 -7.71 0.28 2.92
N LEU A 121 -8.66 0.16 3.84
CA LEU A 121 -9.12 -1.12 4.41
C LEU A 121 -10.21 -1.72 3.52
N ARG A 122 -9.94 -2.90 2.96
CA ARG A 122 -10.79 -3.55 1.95
C ARG A 122 -11.89 -4.37 2.58
N HIS A 123 -11.58 -5.13 3.62
CA HIS A 123 -12.55 -6.04 4.23
C HIS A 123 -13.16 -5.48 5.51
N ARG A 124 -14.39 -5.90 5.84
CA ARG A 124 -15.09 -5.46 7.06
C ARG A 124 -14.35 -5.90 8.33
N TRP A 125 -13.78 -7.10 8.33
CA TRP A 125 -13.00 -7.62 9.46
C TRP A 125 -11.73 -6.78 9.71
N GLU A 126 -11.08 -6.26 8.66
CA GLU A 126 -9.92 -5.37 8.80
C GLU A 126 -10.30 -4.07 9.52
N ARG A 127 -11.49 -3.53 9.19
CA ARG A 127 -12.01 -2.31 9.84
C ARG A 127 -12.33 -2.54 11.31
N TRP A 128 -12.98 -3.65 11.62
CA TRP A 128 -13.27 -4.03 13.01
C TRP A 128 -11.99 -4.30 13.80
N PHE A 129 -11.01 -4.99 13.22
CA PHE A 129 -9.74 -5.27 13.87
C PHE A 129 -8.94 -4.00 14.14
N VAL A 130 -8.82 -3.11 13.14
CA VAL A 130 -8.13 -1.83 13.30
C VAL A 130 -8.86 -0.95 14.32
N GLY A 131 -10.19 -0.82 14.22
CA GLY A 131 -11.00 -0.06 15.17
C GLY A 131 -10.89 -0.61 16.60
N GLY A 132 -10.93 -1.94 16.75
CA GLY A 132 -10.71 -2.62 18.02
C GLY A 132 -9.31 -2.38 18.57
N SER A 133 -8.28 -2.31 17.72
CA SER A 133 -6.92 -1.97 18.14
C SER A 133 -6.84 -0.54 18.68
N TYR A 134 -7.48 0.44 18.04
CA TYR A 134 -7.55 1.81 18.56
C TYR A 134 -8.25 1.87 19.92
N ALA A 135 -9.43 1.23 20.04
CA ALA A 135 -10.15 1.18 21.30
C ALA A 135 -9.32 0.52 22.41
N TYR A 136 -8.70 -0.61 22.10
CA TYR A 136 -7.83 -1.35 23.01
C TYR A 136 -6.68 -0.48 23.53
N TYR A 137 -5.91 0.16 22.64
CA TYR A 137 -4.76 0.98 23.07
C TYR A 137 -5.19 2.27 23.79
N ALA A 138 -6.41 2.75 23.58
CA ALA A 138 -6.94 3.93 24.26
C ALA A 138 -7.37 3.58 25.69
N VAL A 139 -8.01 2.42 25.84
CA VAL A 139 -8.51 1.95 27.14
C VAL A 139 -7.37 1.40 27.99
N SER A 140 -6.40 0.67 27.42
CA SER A 140 -5.41 -0.06 28.22
C SER A 140 -4.57 0.87 29.09
N VAL A 141 -3.98 1.91 28.48
CA VAL A 141 -3.11 2.84 29.21
C VAL A 141 -3.90 3.70 30.19
N VAL A 142 -5.09 4.17 29.81
CA VAL A 142 -5.97 4.94 30.71
C VAL A 142 -6.39 4.10 31.92
N SER A 143 -6.70 2.82 31.71
CA SER A 143 -7.07 1.90 32.80
C SER A 143 -5.89 1.65 33.72
N GLU A 144 -4.68 1.47 33.18
CA GLU A 144 -3.47 1.32 33.99
C GLU A 144 -3.18 2.58 34.83
N LEU A 145 -3.32 3.78 34.23
CA LEU A 145 -3.14 5.05 34.94
C LEU A 145 -4.16 5.27 36.06
N ALA A 146 -5.35 4.67 35.99
CA ALA A 146 -6.32 4.76 37.09
C ALA A 146 -5.84 4.13 38.40
N PHE A 147 -4.87 3.21 38.33
CA PHE A 147 -4.40 2.44 39.49
C PHE A 147 -2.92 2.64 39.85
N LEU A 148 -2.24 3.60 39.20
CA LEU A 148 -0.80 3.83 39.35
C LEU A 148 -0.51 5.18 39.99
N ASP A 149 -0.03 5.19 41.23
CA ASP A 149 0.60 6.37 41.84
C ASP A 149 2.05 6.52 41.35
N THR A 150 2.27 7.56 40.56
CA THR A 150 3.57 7.85 39.96
C THR A 150 4.63 8.28 40.97
N HIS A 151 4.22 8.84 42.12
CA HIS A 151 5.16 9.32 43.14
C HIS A 151 5.89 8.19 43.86
N ARG A 152 5.31 6.98 43.85
CA ARG A 152 5.89 5.78 44.48
C ARG A 152 6.94 5.09 43.60
N ILE A 153 6.99 5.41 42.31
CA ILE A 153 7.86 4.74 41.34
C ILE A 153 9.31 5.24 41.44
N SER A 154 9.49 6.55 41.59
CA SER A 154 10.80 7.19 41.72
C SER A 154 10.79 8.21 42.86
N PRO A 155 11.04 7.78 44.12
CA PRO A 155 11.01 8.68 45.27
C PRO A 155 12.02 9.82 45.16
N ALA A 156 13.15 9.59 44.47
CA ALA A 156 14.20 10.59 44.28
C ALA A 156 13.84 11.68 43.26
N HIS A 157 13.00 11.36 42.27
CA HIS A 157 12.57 12.28 41.21
C HIS A 157 11.16 11.89 40.75
N PRO A 158 10.12 12.21 41.54
CA PRO A 158 8.77 11.79 41.23
C PRO A 158 8.33 12.43 39.91
N PRO A 159 7.76 11.64 38.97
CA PRO A 159 7.07 12.20 37.82
C PRO A 159 5.95 13.14 38.28
N ALA A 160 5.47 14.00 37.39
CA ALA A 160 4.31 14.83 37.69
C ALA A 160 3.09 14.00 38.10
N LEU A 161 2.15 14.67 38.77
CA LEU A 161 0.94 14.03 39.27
C LEU A 161 0.10 13.44 38.13
N ASN A 162 -0.26 12.17 38.28
CA ASN A 162 -1.16 11.47 37.37
C ASN A 162 -2.61 11.90 37.66
N LEU A 163 -3.20 12.70 36.77
CA LEU A 163 -4.56 13.22 36.96
C LEU A 163 -5.67 12.17 36.78
N LEU A 164 -5.34 10.98 36.24
CA LEU A 164 -6.30 9.89 36.07
C LEU A 164 -6.33 8.93 37.25
N LEU A 165 -5.49 9.14 38.26
CA LEU A 165 -5.40 8.26 39.42
C LEU A 165 -6.72 8.26 40.21
N VAL A 166 -7.34 7.09 40.31
CA VAL A 166 -8.52 6.86 41.14
C VAL A 166 -8.10 6.29 42.49
N ARG A 167 -7.24 5.26 42.48
CA ARG A 167 -6.71 4.61 43.69
C ARG A 167 -5.43 3.88 43.37
N ASP A 168 -4.39 4.05 44.17
CA ASP A 168 -3.16 3.25 44.04
C ASP A 168 -3.41 1.79 44.46
N ASP A 169 -3.26 0.85 43.52
CA ASP A 169 -3.34 -0.58 43.79
C ASP A 169 -2.37 -1.36 42.88
N PRO A 170 -1.17 -1.69 43.38
CA PRO A 170 -0.15 -2.40 42.60
C PRO A 170 -0.59 -3.77 42.08
N ARG A 171 -1.54 -4.44 42.76
CA ARG A 171 -2.03 -5.77 42.33
C ARG A 171 -2.94 -5.64 41.12
N ILE A 172 -3.86 -4.67 41.14
CA ILE A 172 -4.73 -4.38 40.00
C ILE A 172 -3.89 -3.90 38.82
N PHE A 173 -2.95 -2.98 39.06
CA PHE A 173 -2.03 -2.50 38.03
C PHE A 173 -1.26 -3.65 37.35
N ALA A 174 -0.66 -4.56 38.14
CA ALA A 174 0.05 -5.73 37.60
C ALA A 174 -0.88 -6.67 36.81
N ALA A 175 -2.09 -6.92 37.32
CA ALA A 175 -3.08 -7.76 36.63
C ALA A 175 -3.51 -7.14 35.28
N LEU A 176 -3.71 -5.81 35.22
CA LEU A 176 -4.01 -5.09 33.98
C LEU A 176 -2.84 -5.19 33.00
N GLN A 177 -1.60 -5.00 33.45
CA GLN A 177 -0.43 -5.11 32.59
C GLN A 177 -0.28 -6.51 31.98
N VAL A 178 -0.50 -7.57 32.75
CA VAL A 178 -0.47 -8.95 32.24
C VAL A 178 -1.61 -9.19 31.25
N THR A 179 -2.82 -8.76 31.59
CA THR A 179 -4.01 -8.97 30.75
C THR A 179 -3.89 -8.22 29.42
N PHE A 180 -3.58 -6.93 29.46
CA PHE A 180 -3.35 -6.14 28.26
C PHE A 180 -2.11 -6.62 27.51
N GLY A 181 -1.02 -6.97 28.20
CA GLY A 181 0.16 -7.60 27.58
C GLY A 181 -0.21 -8.82 26.72
N ALA A 182 -1.01 -9.73 27.25
CA ALA A 182 -1.50 -10.91 26.54
C ALA A 182 -2.37 -10.55 25.32
N VAL A 183 -3.30 -9.59 25.46
CA VAL A 183 -4.12 -9.10 24.34
C VAL A 183 -3.25 -8.44 23.26
N GLY A 184 -2.27 -7.63 23.65
CA GLY A 184 -1.32 -7.01 22.75
C GLY A 184 -0.49 -8.03 21.96
N ILE A 185 -0.07 -9.13 22.60
CA ILE A 185 0.58 -10.26 21.93
C ILE A 185 -0.38 -10.90 20.94
N ALA A 186 -1.64 -11.15 21.31
CA ALA A 186 -2.63 -11.73 20.41
C ALA A 186 -2.89 -10.83 19.18
N LEU A 187 -3.01 -9.51 19.36
CA LEU A 187 -3.11 -8.55 18.25
C LEU A 187 -1.87 -8.61 17.34
N GLY A 188 -0.67 -8.73 17.92
CA GLY A 188 0.58 -8.92 17.18
C GLY A 188 0.61 -10.21 16.38
N VAL A 189 0.14 -11.33 16.94
CA VAL A 189 0.02 -12.61 16.25
C VAL A 189 -0.96 -12.51 15.07
N VAL A 190 -2.11 -11.86 15.26
CA VAL A 190 -3.06 -11.63 14.15
C VAL A 190 -2.42 -10.77 13.06
N LEU A 191 -1.72 -9.69 13.42
CA LEU A 191 -1.00 -8.85 12.46
C LEU A 191 0.00 -9.69 11.66
N ILE A 192 0.84 -10.51 12.32
CA ILE A 192 1.80 -11.41 11.68
C ILE A 192 1.10 -12.45 10.81
N GLY A 193 -0.01 -13.03 11.25
CA GLY A 193 -0.81 -13.97 10.44
C GLY A 193 -1.28 -13.33 9.14
N VAL A 194 -1.77 -12.08 9.20
CA VAL A 194 -2.19 -11.31 8.01
C VAL A 194 -1.01 -11.00 7.10
N VAL A 195 0.15 -10.65 7.67
CA VAL A 195 1.41 -10.44 6.95
C VAL A 195 1.79 -11.69 6.15
N VAL A 196 1.80 -12.85 6.82
CA VAL A 196 2.18 -14.14 6.22
C VAL A 196 1.16 -14.59 5.17
N ALA A 197 -0.14 -14.43 5.44
CA ALA A 197 -1.19 -14.76 4.48
C ALA A 197 -1.04 -13.94 3.19
N ARG A 198 -0.88 -12.62 3.31
CA ARG A 198 -0.66 -11.71 2.17
C ARG A 198 0.68 -11.96 1.46
N TRP A 199 1.70 -12.41 2.18
CA TRP A 199 2.97 -12.82 1.59
C TRP A 199 2.82 -14.07 0.73
N ARG A 200 2.09 -15.09 1.23
CA ARG A 200 1.88 -16.36 0.52
C ARG A 200 0.94 -16.22 -0.68
N SER A 201 -0.06 -15.35 -0.61
CA SER A 201 -1.00 -15.13 -1.72
C SER A 201 -0.48 -14.17 -2.81
N GLY A 202 0.67 -13.53 -2.61
CA GLY A 202 1.18 -12.48 -3.49
C GLY A 202 2.14 -12.96 -4.57
N SER A 203 2.05 -12.38 -5.77
CA SER A 203 3.02 -12.59 -6.86
C SER A 203 4.47 -12.30 -6.42
N PRO A 204 5.50 -12.93 -7.04
CA PRO A 204 6.91 -12.73 -6.66
C PRO A 204 7.33 -11.26 -6.57
N ALA A 205 6.86 -10.44 -7.50
CA ALA A 205 7.20 -9.02 -7.50
C ALA A 205 6.26 -8.16 -6.62
N TYR A 206 5.15 -8.70 -6.09
CA TYR A 206 4.45 -8.11 -4.95
C TYR A 206 5.25 -8.37 -3.66
N ARG A 207 5.69 -9.62 -3.45
CA ARG A 207 6.54 -10.00 -2.32
C ARG A 207 7.80 -9.13 -2.22
N ALA A 208 8.54 -8.96 -3.32
CA ALA A 208 9.73 -8.12 -3.36
C ALA A 208 9.46 -6.63 -3.05
N ALA A 209 8.28 -6.12 -3.41
CA ALA A 209 7.90 -4.73 -3.17
C ALA A 209 7.46 -4.47 -1.72
N VAL A 210 6.80 -5.44 -1.07
CA VAL A 210 6.28 -5.29 0.30
C VAL A 210 7.22 -5.87 1.37
N ALA A 211 8.24 -6.64 0.98
CA ALA A 211 9.19 -7.27 1.90
C ALA A 211 9.79 -6.34 2.97
N PRO A 212 10.28 -5.13 2.63
CA PRO A 212 10.85 -4.24 3.65
C PRO A 212 9.83 -3.89 4.72
N LEU A 213 8.58 -3.60 4.32
CA LEU A 213 7.50 -3.24 5.24
C LEU A 213 7.17 -4.42 6.17
N TRP A 214 7.08 -5.62 5.63
CA TRP A 214 6.79 -6.82 6.41
C TRP A 214 7.89 -7.14 7.41
N ILE A 215 9.16 -7.00 7.02
CA ILE A 215 10.31 -7.18 7.92
C ILE A 215 10.25 -6.14 9.04
N ALA A 216 9.98 -4.87 8.72
CA ALA A 216 9.88 -3.84 9.73
C ALA A 216 8.67 -4.02 10.66
N ALA A 217 7.53 -4.46 10.14
CA ALA A 217 6.36 -4.81 10.95
C ALA A 217 6.64 -6.00 11.88
N LEU A 218 7.33 -7.03 11.39
CA LEU A 218 7.74 -8.19 12.19
C LEU A 218 8.71 -7.76 13.30
N LEU A 219 9.76 -7.00 12.96
CA LEU A 219 10.73 -6.49 13.92
C LEU A 219 10.09 -5.58 14.96
N GLY A 220 9.20 -4.67 14.53
CA GLY A 220 8.46 -3.77 15.44
C GLY A 220 7.52 -4.53 16.37
N THR A 221 6.83 -5.55 15.86
CA THR A 221 5.95 -6.41 16.67
C THR A 221 6.77 -7.21 17.68
N ALA A 222 7.88 -7.82 17.25
CA ALA A 222 8.78 -8.56 18.12
C ALA A 222 9.38 -7.66 19.22
N ALA A 223 9.89 -6.48 18.86
CA ALA A 223 10.44 -5.51 19.81
C ALA A 223 9.40 -5.02 20.83
N THR A 224 8.13 -4.88 20.41
CA THR A 224 7.04 -4.47 21.29
C THR A 224 6.62 -5.60 22.22
N ALA A 225 6.46 -6.82 21.71
CA ALA A 225 6.10 -8.01 22.49
C ALA A 225 7.19 -8.43 23.49
N TRP A 226 8.44 -8.11 23.19
CA TRP A 226 9.58 -8.41 24.07
C TRP A 226 9.55 -7.66 25.41
N THR A 227 8.98 -6.44 25.44
CA THR A 227 8.96 -5.60 26.64
C THR A 227 8.18 -6.25 27.81
N PRO A 228 6.90 -6.67 27.65
CA PRO A 228 6.18 -7.37 28.71
C PRO A 228 6.75 -8.76 28.99
N LEU A 229 7.30 -9.45 27.98
CA LEU A 229 7.88 -10.78 28.16
C LEU A 229 9.11 -10.74 29.09
N VAL A 230 10.05 -9.83 28.86
CA VAL A 230 11.24 -9.71 29.72
C VAL A 230 10.89 -9.21 31.11
N SER A 231 9.86 -8.35 31.23
CA SER A 231 9.41 -7.82 32.53
C SER A 231 8.95 -8.92 33.50
N VAL A 232 8.45 -10.05 32.98
CA VAL A 232 7.99 -11.20 33.78
C VAL A 232 9.10 -12.21 34.06
N TRP A 233 10.06 -12.36 33.14
CA TRP A 233 11.01 -13.49 33.15
C TRP A 233 12.47 -13.10 33.48
N VAL A 234 12.86 -11.83 33.33
CA VAL A 234 14.27 -11.41 33.44
C VAL A 234 14.38 -10.05 34.14
N HIS A 235 14.97 -10.02 35.33
CA HIS A 235 15.22 -8.80 36.12
C HIS A 235 16.42 -7.96 35.63
N SER A 236 16.75 -8.02 34.33
CA SER A 236 17.94 -7.38 33.74
C SER A 236 17.70 -5.92 33.35
N PRO A 237 18.73 -5.04 33.33
CA PRO A 237 18.56 -3.63 32.96
C PRO A 237 17.98 -3.46 31.54
N GLN A 238 16.73 -3.02 31.48
CA GLN A 238 15.95 -2.85 30.23
C GLN A 238 16.49 -1.74 29.31
N HIS A 239 17.45 -0.93 29.77
CA HIS A 239 18.00 0.22 29.05
C HIS A 239 18.71 -0.18 27.76
N ALA A 240 19.57 -1.20 27.78
CA ALA A 240 20.32 -1.63 26.59
C ALA A 240 19.40 -2.15 25.48
N TRP A 241 18.32 -2.86 25.84
CA TRP A 241 17.34 -3.39 24.87
C TRP A 241 16.53 -2.27 24.21
N THR A 242 16.13 -1.27 25.00
CA THR A 242 15.36 -0.13 24.50
C THR A 242 16.19 0.67 23.49
N LEU A 243 17.46 0.94 23.81
CA LEU A 243 18.40 1.66 22.95
C LEU A 243 18.81 0.89 21.69
N LEU A 244 19.18 -0.38 21.83
CA LEU A 244 19.81 -1.13 20.74
C LEU A 244 18.82 -1.81 19.81
N LEU A 245 17.59 -2.08 20.28
CA LEU A 245 16.61 -2.84 19.49
C LEU A 245 15.32 -2.06 19.24
N ARG A 246 14.71 -1.46 20.28
CA ARG A 246 13.38 -0.83 20.15
C ARG A 246 13.40 0.44 19.29
N TYR A 247 14.30 1.38 19.55
CA TYR A 247 14.38 2.61 18.73
C TYR A 247 14.77 2.32 17.28
N PRO A 248 15.82 1.53 16.98
CA PRO A 248 16.19 1.22 15.60
C PRO A 248 15.07 0.47 14.87
N ALA A 249 14.49 -0.58 15.46
CA ALA A 249 13.41 -1.34 14.83
C ALA A 249 12.19 -0.46 14.49
N THR A 250 11.86 0.50 15.36
CA THR A 250 10.75 1.43 15.13
C THR A 250 11.08 2.44 14.02
N ALA A 251 12.32 2.95 13.98
CA ALA A 251 12.80 3.84 12.91
C ALA A 251 12.88 3.16 11.53
N LEU A 252 13.09 1.84 11.51
CA LEU A 252 13.10 1.06 10.26
C LEU A 252 11.72 1.00 9.59
N ILE A 253 10.62 1.10 10.34
CA ILE A 253 9.24 1.04 9.80
C ILE A 253 8.97 2.12 8.73
N PRO A 254 9.15 3.43 9.00
CA PRO A 254 8.87 4.48 8.01
C PRO A 254 9.82 4.38 6.81
N LEU A 255 11.09 4.02 7.05
CA LEU A 255 12.08 3.82 5.99
C LEU A 255 11.69 2.64 5.08
N ALA A 256 11.24 1.53 5.66
CA ALA A 256 10.76 0.38 4.94
C ALA A 256 9.53 0.70 4.07
N VAL A 257 8.61 1.54 4.58
CA VAL A 257 7.46 2.04 3.80
C VAL A 257 7.93 2.83 2.58
N LEU A 258 8.88 3.75 2.76
CA LEU A 258 9.46 4.53 1.66
C LEU A 258 10.15 3.64 0.62
N VAL A 259 10.97 2.69 1.06
CA VAL A 259 11.65 1.74 0.17
C VAL A 259 10.64 0.88 -0.59
N GLY A 260 9.60 0.39 0.08
CA GLY A 260 8.53 -0.39 -0.56
C GLY A 260 7.77 0.42 -1.60
N MET A 261 7.45 1.68 -1.31
CA MET A 261 6.83 2.60 -2.26
C MET A 261 7.72 2.91 -3.47
N TRP A 262 9.02 3.14 -3.23
CA TRP A 262 9.99 3.44 -4.28
C TRP A 262 10.21 2.23 -5.20
N ARG A 263 10.42 1.04 -4.64
CA ARG A 263 10.54 -0.22 -5.40
C ARG A 263 9.29 -0.50 -6.23
N TYR A 264 8.10 -0.31 -5.65
CA TYR A 264 6.84 -0.47 -6.37
C TYR A 264 6.71 0.51 -7.56
N ARG A 265 7.30 1.70 -7.48
CA ARG A 265 7.33 2.67 -8.60
C ARG A 265 8.31 2.25 -9.70
N VAL A 266 9.52 1.82 -9.35
CA VAL A 266 10.56 1.45 -10.33
C VAL A 266 10.14 0.24 -11.15
N THR A 267 9.56 -0.79 -10.53
CA THR A 267 9.04 -1.97 -11.25
C THR A 267 7.89 -1.63 -12.19
N ARG A 268 7.14 -0.55 -11.93
CA ARG A 268 6.00 -0.13 -12.75
C ARG A 268 6.36 0.93 -13.81
N ALA A 269 7.45 1.68 -13.61
CA ALA A 269 7.98 2.60 -14.62
C ALA A 269 8.56 1.84 -15.83
N ALA A 270 9.15 0.66 -15.60
CA ALA A 270 9.54 -0.26 -16.66
C ALA A 270 8.36 -0.69 -17.55
N VAL A 271 7.16 -0.85 -16.96
CA VAL A 271 5.92 -1.19 -17.69
C VAL A 271 5.33 0.03 -18.41
N ARG A 272 5.58 1.26 -17.95
CA ARG A 272 5.09 2.49 -18.60
C ARG A 272 5.81 2.79 -19.93
N ASN A 273 7.06 2.38 -20.07
CA ASN A 273 7.78 2.51 -21.34
C ASN A 273 7.33 1.47 -22.37
N LEU A 274 6.80 0.32 -21.94
CA LEU A 274 6.17 -0.64 -22.84
C LEU A 274 4.90 -0.07 -23.49
N VAL A 275 4.14 0.80 -22.81
CA VAL A 275 2.91 1.41 -23.37
C VAL A 275 3.20 2.44 -24.47
N ILE A 276 4.42 2.98 -24.54
CA ILE A 276 4.84 3.90 -25.61
C ILE A 276 5.32 3.11 -26.85
N GLU A 277 5.82 1.88 -26.66
CA GLU A 277 6.16 0.96 -27.75
C GLU A 277 4.93 0.27 -28.36
N ILE A 278 3.83 0.15 -27.61
CA ILE A 278 2.56 -0.46 -28.04
C ILE A 278 1.85 0.33 -29.15
N GLY A 279 2.19 1.61 -29.36
CA GLY A 279 1.59 2.41 -30.43
C GLY A 279 2.11 2.09 -31.84
N ALA A 280 3.18 1.31 -31.97
CA ALA A 280 3.92 1.17 -33.23
C ALA A 280 4.14 -0.29 -33.70
N ALA A 281 3.83 -1.31 -32.90
CA ALA A 281 4.06 -2.71 -33.26
C ALA A 281 2.76 -3.44 -33.64
N PRO A 282 2.77 -4.36 -34.63
CA PRO A 282 1.62 -5.19 -34.97
C PRO A 282 1.13 -6.00 -33.75
N LEU A 283 -0.19 -6.25 -33.69
CA LEU A 283 -0.83 -7.16 -32.74
C LEU A 283 -0.39 -8.62 -32.99
N GLY A 284 0.83 -8.95 -32.56
CA GLY A 284 1.36 -10.32 -32.49
C GLY A 284 1.49 -10.81 -31.06
N ASP A 285 2.13 -11.97 -30.88
CA ASP A 285 2.35 -12.62 -29.58
C ASP A 285 3.00 -11.67 -28.55
N GLY A 286 3.89 -10.77 -28.99
CA GLY A 286 4.55 -9.79 -28.14
C GLY A 286 3.63 -8.79 -27.45
N PHE A 287 2.47 -8.45 -28.03
CA PHE A 287 1.49 -7.55 -27.39
C PHE A 287 0.75 -8.25 -26.25
N LEU A 288 0.37 -9.51 -26.46
CA LEU A 288 -0.26 -10.33 -25.42
C LEU A 288 0.73 -10.62 -24.29
N ASP A 289 1.98 -10.92 -24.61
CA ASP A 289 3.03 -11.15 -23.60
C ASP A 289 3.36 -9.88 -22.81
N ALA A 290 3.36 -8.72 -23.47
CA ALA A 290 3.45 -7.42 -22.81
C ALA A 290 2.28 -7.18 -21.84
N LEU A 291 1.05 -7.51 -22.24
CA LEU A 291 -0.14 -7.40 -21.39
C LEU A 291 -0.09 -8.38 -20.21
N ARG A 292 0.29 -9.64 -20.45
CA ARG A 292 0.50 -10.67 -19.43
C ARG A 292 1.54 -10.23 -18.40
N ALA A 293 2.66 -9.67 -18.86
CA ALA A 293 3.71 -9.13 -18.00
C ALA A 293 3.23 -7.90 -17.21
N ALA A 294 2.49 -6.99 -17.85
CA ALA A 294 1.97 -5.77 -17.23
C ALA A 294 0.93 -6.05 -16.15
N LEU A 295 0.05 -7.04 -16.38
CA LEU A 295 -0.99 -7.46 -15.45
C LEU A 295 -0.52 -8.57 -14.49
N ARG A 296 0.66 -9.16 -14.75
CA ARG A 296 1.23 -10.33 -14.06
C ARG A 296 0.27 -11.52 -14.04
N ASP A 297 -0.46 -11.68 -15.13
CA ASP A 297 -1.41 -12.76 -15.34
C ASP A 297 -0.93 -13.54 -16.58
N PRO A 298 -0.29 -14.72 -16.41
CA PRO A 298 0.18 -15.52 -17.54
C PRO A 298 -0.97 -16.11 -18.36
N ASP A 299 -2.15 -16.29 -17.75
CA ASP A 299 -3.32 -16.90 -18.37
C ASP A 299 -4.24 -15.87 -19.04
N LEU A 300 -3.82 -14.60 -19.06
CA LEU A 300 -4.56 -13.54 -19.72
C LEU A 300 -4.75 -13.86 -21.22
N ALA A 301 -6.02 -13.79 -21.63
CA ALA A 301 -6.44 -14.06 -22.98
C ALA A 301 -7.22 -12.88 -23.54
N LEU A 302 -6.91 -12.54 -24.79
CA LEU A 302 -7.68 -11.60 -25.59
C LEU A 302 -8.50 -12.39 -26.59
N TRP A 303 -9.82 -12.24 -26.53
CA TRP A 303 -10.73 -12.83 -27.50
C TRP A 303 -11.34 -11.75 -28.36
N THR A 304 -11.36 -11.97 -29.67
CA THR A 304 -11.96 -11.04 -30.63
C THR A 304 -13.39 -11.45 -30.91
N PHE A 305 -14.24 -10.47 -31.23
CA PHE A 305 -15.64 -10.77 -31.54
C PHE A 305 -15.83 -11.02 -33.04
N CYS A 306 -16.28 -12.22 -33.41
CA CYS A 306 -16.55 -12.60 -34.80
C CYS A 306 -18.03 -12.40 -35.11
N ARG A 307 -18.35 -11.42 -35.98
CA ARG A 307 -19.74 -11.14 -36.38
C ARG A 307 -20.39 -12.26 -37.20
N ALA A 308 -19.62 -13.04 -37.95
CA ALA A 308 -20.15 -14.11 -38.79
C ALA A 308 -20.75 -15.27 -37.96
N HIS A 309 -20.26 -15.47 -36.73
CA HIS A 309 -20.65 -16.56 -35.85
C HIS A 309 -21.30 -16.07 -34.53
N ASP A 310 -21.53 -14.76 -34.42
CA ASP A 310 -22.05 -14.08 -33.21
C ASP A 310 -21.41 -14.56 -31.90
N GLY A 311 -20.07 -14.64 -31.89
CA GLY A 311 -19.32 -15.27 -30.80
C GLY A 311 -17.89 -14.78 -30.65
N TYR A 312 -17.28 -15.12 -29.51
CA TYR A 312 -15.88 -14.80 -29.22
C TYR A 312 -14.96 -15.87 -29.81
N VAL A 313 -13.84 -15.45 -30.39
CA VAL A 313 -12.81 -16.35 -30.93
C VAL A 313 -11.45 -16.03 -30.34
N ASP A 314 -10.62 -17.06 -30.17
CA ASP A 314 -9.22 -16.90 -29.76
C ASP A 314 -8.32 -16.44 -30.92
N ALA A 315 -7.03 -16.25 -30.65
CA ALA A 315 -6.04 -15.83 -31.65
C ALA A 315 -5.88 -16.84 -32.81
N GLN A 316 -6.32 -18.09 -32.64
CA GLN A 316 -6.32 -19.14 -33.66
C GLN A 316 -7.69 -19.28 -34.35
N GLY A 317 -8.64 -18.40 -34.07
CA GLY A 317 -9.97 -18.41 -34.64
C GLY A 317 -10.90 -19.48 -34.06
N ARG A 318 -10.52 -20.12 -32.94
CA ARG A 318 -11.37 -21.13 -32.30
C ARG A 318 -12.43 -20.45 -31.43
N PRO A 319 -13.70 -20.90 -31.50
CA PRO A 319 -14.78 -20.32 -30.70
C PRO A 319 -14.56 -20.55 -29.21
N GLN A 320 -14.81 -19.52 -28.41
CA GLN A 320 -14.67 -19.52 -26.95
C GLN A 320 -15.93 -19.00 -26.27
N VAL A 321 -16.21 -19.53 -25.07
CA VAL A 321 -17.35 -19.12 -24.25
C VAL A 321 -16.84 -18.28 -23.07
N LEU A 322 -17.54 -17.17 -22.78
CA LEU A 322 -17.19 -16.33 -21.63
C LEU A 322 -17.28 -17.11 -20.30
N PRO A 323 -16.32 -16.91 -19.38
CA PRO A 323 -16.34 -17.56 -18.09
C PRO A 323 -17.64 -17.28 -17.34
N SER A 324 -18.17 -18.32 -16.69
CA SER A 324 -19.38 -18.23 -15.88
C SER A 324 -19.13 -17.45 -14.59
N ARG A 325 -20.19 -16.95 -13.92
CA ARG A 325 -20.08 -16.14 -12.69
C ARG A 325 -19.33 -16.81 -11.52
N ASN A 326 -19.19 -18.13 -11.55
CA ASN A 326 -18.49 -18.96 -10.55
C ASN A 326 -17.07 -19.39 -10.99
N ASP A 327 -16.60 -18.93 -12.15
CA ASP A 327 -15.24 -19.19 -12.61
C ASP A 327 -14.22 -18.32 -11.84
N PRO A 328 -13.02 -18.83 -11.52
CA PRO A 328 -11.92 -18.00 -11.02
C PRO A 328 -11.49 -16.89 -12.00
N ARG A 329 -11.90 -16.94 -13.26
CA ARG A 329 -11.64 -15.93 -14.29
C ARG A 329 -12.81 -14.98 -14.44
N GLU A 330 -12.51 -13.72 -14.71
CA GLU A 330 -13.49 -12.68 -15.01
C GLU A 330 -13.24 -12.14 -16.42
N ALA A 331 -14.31 -11.78 -17.11
CA ALA A 331 -14.22 -11.24 -18.46
C ALA A 331 -14.83 -9.85 -18.53
N THR A 332 -14.11 -8.92 -19.15
CA THR A 332 -14.60 -7.58 -19.45
C THR A 332 -14.77 -7.40 -20.95
N ALA A 333 -15.97 -6.99 -21.38
CA ALA A 333 -16.25 -6.65 -22.77
C ALA A 333 -15.47 -5.40 -23.22
N LEU A 334 -14.93 -5.46 -24.44
CA LEU A 334 -14.27 -4.36 -25.14
C LEU A 334 -15.27 -3.75 -26.12
N ILE A 335 -15.66 -2.50 -25.87
CA ILE A 335 -16.65 -1.78 -26.66
C ILE A 335 -16.04 -0.49 -27.17
N ARG A 336 -16.22 -0.19 -28.46
CA ARG A 336 -15.83 1.07 -29.10
C ARG A 336 -16.97 1.62 -29.92
N ASP A 337 -17.32 2.89 -29.71
CA ASP A 337 -18.39 3.58 -30.43
C ASP A 337 -19.72 2.80 -30.44
N GLY A 338 -20.04 2.13 -29.32
CA GLY A 338 -21.23 1.29 -29.17
C GLY A 338 -21.14 -0.12 -29.78
N VAL A 339 -20.01 -0.46 -30.41
CA VAL A 339 -19.79 -1.75 -31.07
C VAL A 339 -18.89 -2.65 -30.23
N LEU A 340 -19.33 -3.90 -30.03
CA LEU A 340 -18.53 -4.94 -29.37
C LEU A 340 -17.38 -5.39 -30.28
N VAL A 341 -16.16 -5.27 -29.78
CA VAL A 341 -14.92 -5.56 -30.52
C VAL A 341 -14.23 -6.84 -30.02
N GLY A 342 -14.44 -7.20 -28.75
CA GLY A 342 -13.87 -8.39 -28.14
C GLY A 342 -14.11 -8.46 -26.63
N ALA A 343 -13.41 -9.37 -25.96
CA ALA A 343 -13.40 -9.50 -24.51
C ALA A 343 -11.98 -9.76 -24.00
N LEU A 344 -11.66 -9.16 -22.86
CA LEU A 344 -10.44 -9.45 -22.12
C LEU A 344 -10.78 -10.40 -20.97
N VAL A 345 -10.14 -11.57 -20.93
CA VAL A 345 -10.33 -12.57 -19.88
C VAL A 345 -9.08 -12.62 -19.01
N TYR A 346 -9.27 -12.48 -17.70
CA TYR A 346 -8.20 -12.35 -16.72
C TYR A 346 -8.58 -12.99 -15.38
N ASP A 347 -7.58 -13.28 -14.54
CA ASP A 347 -7.80 -13.77 -13.16
C ASP A 347 -8.56 -12.72 -12.33
N ARG A 348 -9.57 -13.14 -11.57
CA ARG A 348 -10.39 -12.26 -10.72
C ARG A 348 -9.58 -11.40 -9.73
N ALA A 349 -8.36 -11.80 -9.36
CA ALA A 349 -7.44 -11.00 -8.57
C ALA A 349 -7.00 -9.69 -9.27
N VAL A 350 -7.09 -9.63 -10.60
CA VAL A 350 -6.79 -8.44 -11.41
C VAL A 350 -7.91 -7.41 -11.36
N ALA A 351 -9.15 -7.82 -11.07
CA ALA A 351 -10.32 -6.94 -10.93
C ALA A 351 -10.16 -5.88 -9.83
N ASP A 352 -9.26 -6.12 -8.88
CA ASP A 352 -8.88 -5.20 -7.81
C ASP A 352 -8.09 -3.94 -8.28
N GLN A 353 -7.86 -3.79 -9.59
CA GLN A 353 -7.04 -2.72 -10.18
C GLN A 353 -7.78 -1.90 -11.27
N PRO A 354 -8.87 -1.18 -10.94
CA PRO A 354 -9.76 -0.57 -11.94
C PRO A 354 -9.09 0.46 -12.85
N ARG A 355 -8.10 1.23 -12.34
CA ARG A 355 -7.36 2.21 -13.15
C ARG A 355 -6.41 1.55 -14.17
N LEU A 356 -5.79 0.42 -13.79
CA LEU A 356 -4.90 -0.32 -14.69
C LEU A 356 -5.74 -1.06 -15.73
N LEU A 357 -6.83 -1.69 -15.30
CA LEU A 357 -7.77 -2.36 -16.18
C LEU A 357 -8.38 -1.38 -17.20
N ALA A 358 -8.73 -0.16 -16.79
CA ALA A 358 -9.24 0.86 -17.71
C ALA A 358 -8.20 1.28 -18.77
N ALA A 359 -6.93 1.42 -18.37
CA ALA A 359 -5.84 1.77 -19.30
C ALA A 359 -5.55 0.62 -20.27
N VAL A 360 -5.50 -0.62 -19.78
CA VAL A 360 -5.36 -1.82 -20.61
C VAL A 360 -6.55 -1.94 -21.56
N ARG A 361 -7.78 -1.80 -21.06
CA ARG A 361 -9.00 -1.82 -21.88
C ARG A 361 -8.92 -0.82 -23.03
N ALA A 362 -8.53 0.42 -22.74
CA ALA A 362 -8.39 1.46 -23.76
C ALA A 362 -7.31 1.11 -24.80
N ALA A 363 -6.13 0.67 -24.36
CA ALA A 363 -5.04 0.28 -25.24
C ALA A 363 -5.40 -0.93 -26.12
N THR A 364 -5.99 -1.97 -25.54
CA THR A 364 -6.42 -3.17 -26.26
C THR A 364 -7.55 -2.88 -27.24
N THR A 365 -8.50 -2.03 -26.87
CA THR A 365 -9.59 -1.60 -27.77
C THR A 365 -9.06 -0.80 -28.96
N LEU A 366 -8.08 0.08 -28.73
CA LEU A 366 -7.43 0.85 -29.79
C LEU A 366 -6.62 -0.06 -30.72
N ALA A 367 -5.87 -1.01 -30.16
CA ALA A 367 -5.07 -1.93 -30.94
C ALA A 367 -5.96 -2.81 -31.84
N LEU A 368 -7.05 -3.39 -31.31
CA LEU A 368 -7.97 -4.22 -32.08
C LEU A 368 -8.61 -3.46 -33.26
N ASP A 369 -8.87 -2.17 -33.08
CA ASP A 369 -9.39 -1.31 -34.15
C ASP A 369 -8.35 -1.06 -35.25
N ASN A 370 -7.08 -0.82 -34.88
CA ASN A 370 -5.99 -0.71 -35.85
C ASN A 370 -5.82 -1.99 -36.68
N GLN A 371 -5.95 -3.18 -36.07
CA GLN A 371 -5.88 -4.45 -36.80
C GLN A 371 -7.04 -4.59 -37.80
N ARG A 372 -8.24 -4.18 -37.41
CA ARG A 372 -9.40 -4.20 -38.29
C ARG A 372 -9.23 -3.26 -39.49
N LEU A 373 -8.68 -2.07 -39.27
CA LEU A 373 -8.39 -1.10 -40.33
C LEU A 373 -7.32 -1.64 -41.31
N HIS A 374 -6.26 -2.25 -40.80
CA HIS A 374 -5.24 -2.87 -41.65
C HIS A 374 -5.77 -4.08 -42.42
N GLY A 375 -6.54 -4.97 -41.78
CA GLY A 375 -7.15 -6.11 -42.47
C GLY A 375 -8.16 -5.71 -43.55
N ALA A 376 -8.86 -4.57 -43.38
CA ALA A 376 -9.74 -4.04 -44.41
C ALA A 376 -8.97 -3.50 -45.64
N LEU A 377 -7.77 -2.93 -45.43
CA LEU A 377 -6.90 -2.48 -46.52
C LEU A 377 -6.34 -3.67 -47.30
N ASP A 378 -5.89 -4.72 -46.62
CA ASP A 378 -5.36 -5.93 -47.27
C ASP A 378 -6.44 -6.66 -48.09
N ALA A 379 -7.68 -6.72 -47.56
CA ALA A 379 -8.81 -7.27 -48.29
C ALA A 379 -9.13 -6.48 -49.57
N GLN A 380 -9.05 -5.14 -49.53
CA GLN A 380 -9.22 -4.30 -50.72
C GLN A 380 -8.09 -4.51 -51.74
N PHE A 381 -6.85 -4.67 -51.29
CA PHE A 381 -5.73 -4.95 -52.20
C PHE A 381 -5.88 -6.31 -52.89
N GLU A 382 -6.35 -7.34 -52.19
CA GLU A 382 -6.65 -8.64 -52.80
C GLU A 382 -7.84 -8.60 -53.75
N GLU A 383 -8.87 -7.79 -53.46
CA GLU A 383 -10.00 -7.58 -54.37
C GLU A 383 -9.56 -6.86 -55.66
N VAL A 384 -8.70 -5.83 -55.54
CA VAL A 384 -8.10 -5.13 -56.70
C VAL A 384 -7.16 -6.05 -57.49
N ARG A 385 -6.40 -6.91 -56.80
CA ARG A 385 -5.51 -7.90 -57.43
C ARG A 385 -6.31 -8.92 -58.23
N ARG A 386 -7.37 -9.49 -57.65
CA ARG A 386 -8.28 -10.42 -58.35
C ARG A 386 -8.98 -9.75 -59.53
N ALA A 387 -9.41 -8.50 -59.40
CA ALA A 387 -10.01 -7.74 -60.50
C ALA A 387 -9.00 -7.51 -61.65
N ARG A 388 -7.74 -7.19 -61.33
CA ARG A 388 -6.66 -7.07 -62.33
C ARG A 388 -6.34 -8.40 -63.02
N GLU A 389 -6.30 -9.50 -62.28
CA GLU A 389 -6.06 -10.84 -62.84
C GLU A 389 -7.20 -11.28 -63.76
N GLN A 390 -8.45 -10.91 -63.46
CA GLN A 390 -9.60 -11.15 -64.35
C GLN A 390 -9.56 -10.31 -65.64
N ILE A 391 -9.11 -9.07 -65.58
CA ILE A 391 -8.97 -8.20 -66.77
C ILE A 391 -7.84 -8.71 -67.69
N VAL A 392 -6.73 -9.17 -67.13
CA VAL A 392 -5.59 -9.70 -67.90
C VAL A 392 -5.90 -11.06 -68.54
N SER A 393 -6.70 -11.91 -67.88
CA SER A 393 -7.12 -13.21 -68.44
C SER A 393 -8.27 -13.10 -69.46
N GLY A 394 -9.07 -12.03 -69.44
CA GLY A 394 -10.13 -11.77 -70.42
C GLY A 394 -9.65 -11.17 -71.76
N GLY A 395 -8.40 -10.72 -71.85
CA GLY A 395 -7.85 -9.99 -73.01
C GLY A 395 -7.65 -10.77 -74.33
N PRO A 396 -7.28 -12.07 -74.37
CA PRO A 396 -6.91 -12.71 -75.65
C PRO A 396 -8.09 -13.22 -76.49
N ALA A 397 -9.30 -13.34 -75.95
CA ALA A 397 -10.42 -13.97 -76.67
C ALA A 397 -11.18 -13.02 -77.63
N GLN A 398 -11.15 -11.71 -77.39
CA GLN A 398 -11.87 -10.73 -78.21
C GLN A 398 -11.07 -10.22 -79.42
N LEU A 399 -9.74 -10.20 -79.37
CA LEU A 399 -8.92 -9.78 -80.51
C LEU A 399 -8.85 -10.83 -81.63
N ARG A 400 -9.05 -12.11 -81.32
CA ARG A 400 -9.02 -13.20 -82.32
C ARG A 400 -10.28 -13.24 -83.20
N ARG A 401 -11.45 -12.84 -82.68
CA ARG A 401 -12.69 -12.73 -83.49
C ARG A 401 -12.69 -11.54 -84.46
N ARG A 402 -11.86 -10.52 -84.22
CA ARG A 402 -11.79 -9.33 -85.07
C ARG A 402 -10.82 -9.45 -86.25
N TYR A 403 -9.97 -10.48 -86.24
CA TYR A 403 -9.07 -10.79 -87.37
C TYR A 403 -9.61 -11.87 -88.32
N ASP A 404 -10.62 -12.66 -87.91
CA ASP A 404 -11.27 -13.66 -88.77
C ASP A 404 -12.50 -13.09 -89.55
N SER A 405 -12.72 -11.77 -89.53
CA SER A 405 -13.87 -11.09 -90.19
C SER A 405 -13.49 -9.89 -91.06
N ALA A 406 -12.22 -9.77 -91.45
CA ALA A 406 -11.72 -8.90 -92.52
C ALA A 406 -10.93 -9.78 -93.50
#